data_AF-A0A9D6YFY0-F1
#
_entry.id   AF-A0A9D6YFY0-F1
#
_cell.length_a   1.000
_cell.length_b   1.000
_cell.length_c   1.000
_cell.angle_alpha   90.00
_cell.angle_beta   90.00
_cell.angle_gamma   90.00
#
_symmetry.space_group_name_H-M   'P 1'
#
loop_
_entity.id
_entity.type
_entity.pdbx_description
1 polymer ?
#
loop_
_entity_poly.entity_id
_entity_poly.type
_entity_poly.pdbx_seq_one_letter_code
_entity_poly.pdbx_strand_id
1 'polypeptide(L)'
;MRSSEKSQGHVRASLLLLLLLLAAPREAGAQVFLAERPHPEFTIGPLFVRASVSADLGAVPVEILWTLVIPPTRSAVGLEQDLFLLWPGAVTGDSTAGPPDPALARYVAARGFTVIDEGRLALRAQSLYQMEVATAARPLAGGAPFVTFVREGGPLGLTSPATYVRIPWTPYLVNRAWLMNLHVPAKGLIKEKPATWFEHTFWGERHRLSLSFNDVRQRVLFPFYLEHRDRVVRLAEDPAQILINFADTDHLKIDELFPQSAKRQVSETLESTETVSLFLDRSEGITPQVLTVQFGYFSGLQAWAPILIPTLFFVLGNVAGAVIRGVAERLSRRVSSSVQVGRQRDDRPSGETGVLLSRDALSRITPGETTYEDVIRLCGPELEEQARLTSPGRQTLVYRGRRIVPHRRRIFGWLATVSHWDVEHHEVEIEIAEGRVRDVQTRVRRTRLQRPDTG
;
A
#
# COMPACT_ATOMS: atom_id res chain seq x y z
N MET A 1 39.42 8.37 -3.57
CA MET A 1 38.28 7.73 -4.26
C MET A 1 38.28 6.20 -4.07
N ARG A 2 38.40 5.69 -2.82
CA ARG A 2 38.51 4.25 -2.51
C ARG A 2 37.82 3.83 -1.19
N SER A 3 36.98 4.70 -0.63
CA SER A 3 36.32 4.48 0.67
C SER A 3 34.82 4.17 0.56
N SER A 4 34.24 4.19 -0.65
CA SER A 4 32.79 4.09 -0.84
C SER A 4 32.29 2.66 -1.16
N GLU A 5 33.16 1.73 -1.55
CA GLU A 5 32.75 0.37 -1.95
C GLU A 5 32.60 -0.60 -0.78
N LYS A 6 33.33 -0.42 0.32
CA LYS A 6 33.22 -1.31 1.49
C LYS A 6 31.91 -1.14 2.27
N SER A 7 31.28 0.04 2.22
CA SER A 7 30.04 0.32 2.96
C SER A 7 28.80 -0.33 2.31
N GLN A 8 28.78 -0.47 0.97
CA GLN A 8 27.63 -1.06 0.27
C GLN A 8 27.51 -2.59 0.48
N GLY A 9 28.62 -3.29 0.70
CA GLY A 9 28.62 -4.74 0.96
C GLY A 9 27.99 -5.08 2.31
N HIS A 10 28.28 -4.30 3.34
CA HIS A 10 27.70 -4.50 4.68
C HIS A 10 26.22 -4.14 4.73
N VAL A 11 25.79 -3.06 4.07
CA VAL A 11 24.36 -2.69 4.04
C VAL A 11 23.53 -3.73 3.30
N ARG A 12 24.02 -4.27 2.17
CA ARG A 12 23.33 -5.35 1.43
C ARG A 12 23.32 -6.67 2.19
N ALA A 13 24.42 -7.03 2.85
CA ALA A 13 24.49 -8.23 3.69
C ALA A 13 23.59 -8.11 4.93
N SER A 14 23.52 -6.94 5.56
CA SER A 14 22.62 -6.67 6.68
C SER A 14 21.15 -6.63 6.24
N LEU A 15 20.83 -6.12 5.04
CA LEU A 15 19.46 -6.18 4.51
C LEU A 15 19.04 -7.61 4.14
N LEU A 16 19.94 -8.42 3.58
CA LEU A 16 19.71 -9.84 3.31
C LEU A 16 19.56 -10.64 4.60
N LEU A 17 20.36 -10.35 5.62
CA LEU A 17 20.22 -10.97 6.95
C LEU A 17 18.91 -10.55 7.63
N LEU A 18 18.48 -9.29 7.47
CA LEU A 18 17.20 -8.79 7.99
C LEU A 18 16.00 -9.38 7.23
N LEU A 19 16.11 -9.55 5.91
CA LEU A 19 15.11 -10.24 5.08
C LEU A 19 15.05 -11.74 5.35
N LEU A 20 16.18 -12.38 5.68
CA LEU A 20 16.25 -13.77 6.13
C LEU A 20 15.75 -13.95 7.58
N LEU A 21 15.87 -12.92 8.42
CA LEU A 21 15.28 -12.89 9.78
C LEU A 21 13.78 -12.57 9.78
N LEU A 22 13.26 -11.93 8.73
CA LEU A 22 11.82 -11.74 8.49
C LEU A 22 11.14 -12.95 7.82
N ALA A 23 11.92 -13.91 7.33
CA ALA A 23 11.43 -15.17 6.79
C ALA A 23 11.54 -16.29 7.83
N ALA A 24 10.70 -16.23 8.87
CA ALA A 24 10.38 -17.44 9.63
C ALA A 24 9.01 -17.96 9.17
N PRO A 25 8.92 -19.12 8.50
CA PRO A 25 7.65 -19.82 8.40
C PRO A 25 7.29 -20.23 9.82
N ARG A 26 6.35 -19.52 10.44
CA ARG A 26 5.72 -19.98 11.69
C ARG A 26 4.36 -20.54 11.36
N GLU A 27 4.43 -21.62 10.58
CA GLU A 27 3.33 -22.52 10.29
C GLU A 27 2.88 -23.16 11.62
N ALA A 28 1.57 -23.12 11.89
CA ALA A 28 0.98 -23.96 12.92
C ALA A 28 1.00 -25.39 12.36
N GLY A 29 1.85 -26.24 12.94
CA GLY A 29 2.23 -27.53 12.38
C GLY A 29 1.74 -28.74 13.19
N ALA A 30 1.11 -29.68 12.49
CA ALA A 30 0.75 -31.08 12.83
C ALA A 30 -0.54 -31.37 13.60
N GLN A 31 -1.49 -31.94 12.86
CA GLN A 31 -2.40 -32.99 13.32
C GLN A 31 -1.83 -34.32 12.85
N VAL A 32 -1.37 -35.17 13.78
CA VAL A 32 -0.95 -36.55 13.49
C VAL A 32 -1.63 -37.51 14.44
N PHE A 33 -2.24 -38.54 13.89
CA PHE A 33 -2.80 -39.62 14.67
C PHE A 33 -1.76 -40.71 14.91
N LEU A 34 -1.68 -41.15 16.16
CA LEU A 34 -0.82 -42.23 16.61
C LEU A 34 -1.71 -43.31 17.22
N ALA A 35 -1.37 -44.57 16.98
CA ALA A 35 -1.90 -45.70 17.69
C ALA A 35 -1.12 -45.91 19.01
N GLU A 36 -1.73 -46.61 19.96
CA GLU A 36 -1.02 -47.04 21.16
C GLU A 36 0.08 -48.07 20.83
N ARG A 37 -0.22 -49.01 19.92
CA ARG A 37 0.66 -50.09 19.49
C ARG A 37 1.40 -49.73 18.19
N PRO A 38 2.63 -50.23 18.00
CA PRO A 38 3.38 -50.05 16.75
C PRO A 38 2.70 -50.76 15.59
N HIS A 39 2.92 -50.24 14.37
CA HIS A 39 2.45 -50.78 13.10
C HIS A 39 0.92 -51.00 13.08
N PRO A 40 0.11 -49.93 13.19
CA PRO A 40 -1.34 -50.07 13.20
C PRO A 40 -1.85 -50.72 11.92
N GLU A 41 -2.72 -51.72 12.06
CA GLU A 41 -3.34 -52.46 10.96
C GLU A 41 -4.66 -51.83 10.48
N PHE A 42 -4.88 -50.56 10.81
CA PHE A 42 -6.04 -49.76 10.40
C PHE A 42 -5.60 -48.38 9.92
N THR A 43 -6.49 -47.71 9.21
CA THR A 43 -6.29 -46.34 8.69
C THR A 43 -7.40 -45.42 9.17
N ILE A 44 -7.24 -44.11 8.99
CA ILE A 44 -8.24 -43.10 9.33
C ILE A 44 -8.97 -42.64 8.08
N GLY A 45 -10.30 -42.72 8.08
CA GLY A 45 -11.11 -42.27 6.96
C GLY A 45 -12.60 -42.57 7.12
N PRO A 46 -13.50 -41.69 6.66
CA PRO A 46 -13.23 -40.31 6.24
C PRO A 46 -12.65 -39.44 7.38
N LEU A 47 -12.01 -38.32 7.03
CA LEU A 47 -11.45 -37.36 8.00
C LEU A 47 -11.83 -35.92 7.60
N PHE A 48 -12.43 -35.18 8.51
CA PHE A 48 -12.72 -33.75 8.32
C PHE A 48 -12.18 -32.95 9.48
N VAL A 49 -11.33 -31.97 9.18
CA VAL A 49 -10.79 -31.01 10.15
C VAL A 49 -11.43 -29.67 9.87
N ARG A 50 -12.33 -29.21 10.74
CA ARG A 50 -13.15 -28.02 10.50
C ARG A 50 -12.90 -26.95 11.55
N ALA A 51 -12.32 -25.82 11.15
CA ALA A 51 -12.30 -24.63 11.98
C ALA A 51 -13.50 -23.75 11.70
N SER A 52 -14.07 -23.12 12.73
CA SER A 52 -15.10 -22.10 12.57
C SER A 52 -14.58 -20.76 13.11
N VAL A 53 -14.56 -19.76 12.24
CA VAL A 53 -14.02 -18.42 12.50
C VAL A 53 -15.17 -17.43 12.52
N SER A 54 -15.19 -16.58 13.56
CA SER A 54 -16.11 -15.45 13.68
C SER A 54 -15.33 -14.13 13.76
N ALA A 55 -16.06 -13.01 13.64
CA ALA A 55 -15.50 -11.67 13.78
C ALA A 55 -14.94 -11.36 15.19
N ASP A 56 -15.23 -12.19 16.20
CA ASP A 56 -14.67 -12.04 17.56
C ASP A 56 -13.19 -12.45 17.65
N LEU A 57 -12.69 -13.19 16.64
CA LEU A 57 -11.28 -13.58 16.48
C LEU A 57 -10.62 -14.26 17.70
N GLY A 58 -11.43 -14.84 18.59
CA GLY A 58 -11.00 -15.50 19.82
C GLY A 58 -10.42 -16.91 19.60
N ALA A 59 -10.56 -17.77 20.62
CA ALA A 59 -10.20 -19.18 20.48
C ALA A 59 -11.05 -19.83 19.38
N VAL A 60 -10.40 -20.47 18.41
CA VAL A 60 -11.06 -21.02 17.23
C VAL A 60 -11.55 -22.43 17.56
N PRO A 61 -12.87 -22.70 17.57
CA PRO A 61 -13.37 -24.06 17.69
C PRO A 61 -12.97 -24.86 16.45
N VAL A 62 -12.22 -25.95 16.67
CA VAL A 62 -11.86 -26.91 15.63
C VAL A 62 -12.55 -28.25 15.93
N GLU A 63 -13.36 -28.72 15.00
CA GLU A 63 -13.97 -30.04 15.05
C GLU A 63 -13.16 -31.00 14.18
N ILE A 64 -12.70 -32.10 14.77
CA ILE A 64 -12.04 -33.17 14.04
C ILE A 64 -13.02 -34.34 13.98
N LEU A 65 -13.49 -34.66 12.78
CA LEU A 65 -14.45 -35.74 12.52
C LEU A 65 -13.75 -36.89 11.83
N TRP A 66 -13.82 -38.11 12.37
CA TRP A 66 -13.17 -39.26 11.75
C TRP A 66 -13.80 -40.61 12.12
N THR A 67 -13.43 -41.65 11.40
CA THR A 67 -13.64 -43.06 11.80
C THR A 67 -12.43 -43.90 11.39
N LEU A 68 -12.36 -45.13 11.89
CA LEU A 68 -11.31 -46.09 11.56
C LEU A 68 -11.76 -47.02 10.44
N VAL A 69 -10.85 -47.23 9.50
CA VAL A 69 -11.02 -48.13 8.38
C VAL A 69 -10.14 -49.34 8.62
N ILE A 70 -10.79 -50.47 8.85
CA ILE A 70 -10.13 -51.76 8.95
C ILE A 70 -10.11 -52.37 7.53
N PRO A 71 -8.93 -52.82 7.03
CA PRO A 71 -8.84 -53.53 5.76
C PRO A 71 -9.75 -54.76 5.73
N PRO A 72 -10.35 -55.11 4.59
CA PRO A 72 -11.26 -56.26 4.49
C PRO A 72 -10.58 -57.60 4.80
N THR A 73 -9.24 -57.65 4.78
CA THR A 73 -8.42 -58.81 5.14
C THR A 73 -8.22 -58.99 6.65
N ARG A 74 -8.74 -58.08 7.48
CA ARG A 74 -8.56 -58.06 8.94
C ARG A 74 -9.90 -57.97 9.67
N SER A 75 -9.92 -58.47 10.90
CA SER A 75 -11.05 -58.32 11.81
C SER A 75 -10.80 -57.14 12.77
N ALA A 76 -11.89 -56.53 13.25
CA ALA A 76 -11.83 -55.53 14.32
C ALA A 76 -11.41 -56.13 15.68
N VAL A 77 -11.59 -57.44 15.84
CA VAL A 77 -11.28 -58.17 17.07
C VAL A 77 -9.76 -58.16 17.32
N GLY A 78 -9.33 -57.68 18.47
CA GLY A 78 -7.92 -57.58 18.84
C GLY A 78 -7.23 -56.29 18.38
N LEU A 79 -7.94 -55.40 17.68
CA LEU A 79 -7.45 -54.07 17.30
C LEU A 79 -7.75 -53.00 18.35
N GLU A 80 -8.44 -53.36 19.45
CA GLU A 80 -8.80 -52.42 20.51
C GLU A 80 -7.54 -51.79 21.13
N GLN A 81 -7.45 -50.46 21.05
CA GLN A 81 -6.36 -49.69 21.63
C GLN A 81 -6.70 -48.20 21.62
N ASP A 82 -6.10 -47.43 22.52
CA ASP A 82 -6.28 -45.99 22.49
C ASP A 82 -5.61 -45.39 21.24
N LEU A 83 -6.18 -44.27 20.78
CA LEU A 83 -5.57 -43.42 19.77
C LEU A 83 -5.00 -42.19 20.46
N PHE A 84 -4.05 -41.55 19.80
CA PHE A 84 -3.52 -40.28 20.27
C PHE A 84 -3.46 -39.30 19.11
N LEU A 85 -3.71 -38.03 19.42
CA LEU A 85 -3.57 -36.93 18.49
C LEU A 85 -2.46 -36.01 19.00
N LEU A 86 -1.46 -35.81 18.15
CA LEU A 86 -0.53 -34.70 18.29
C LEU A 86 -1.15 -33.48 17.60
N TRP A 87 -1.36 -32.42 18.36
CA TRP A 87 -2.01 -31.18 17.93
C TRP A 87 -1.05 -29.98 18.02
N PRO A 88 -1.07 -29.04 17.04
CA PRO A 88 -0.24 -27.84 17.07
C PRO A 88 -0.80 -26.83 18.05
N GLY A 89 0.02 -26.34 18.98
CA GLY A 89 -0.40 -25.26 19.87
C GLY A 89 -1.17 -25.71 21.10
N ALA A 90 -1.63 -24.71 21.84
CA ALA A 90 -2.37 -24.89 23.07
C ALA A 90 -3.87 -24.97 22.79
N VAL A 91 -4.58 -25.72 23.64
CA VAL A 91 -6.03 -25.86 23.59
C VAL A 91 -6.64 -25.36 24.89
N THR A 92 -7.97 -25.20 24.91
CA THR A 92 -8.72 -24.98 26.15
C THR A 92 -9.48 -26.25 26.50
N GLY A 93 -9.33 -26.72 27.73
CA GLY A 93 -10.08 -27.87 28.23
C GLY A 93 -11.56 -27.55 28.48
N ASP A 94 -12.39 -28.58 28.35
CA ASP A 94 -13.78 -28.57 28.76
C ASP A 94 -13.88 -28.98 30.24
N SER A 95 -14.15 -27.99 31.11
CA SER A 95 -14.32 -28.22 32.55
C SER A 95 -15.44 -29.21 32.90
N THR A 96 -16.40 -29.44 32.00
CA THR A 96 -17.51 -30.37 32.20
C THR A 96 -17.16 -31.81 31.87
N ALA A 97 -16.05 -32.05 31.15
CA ALA A 97 -15.62 -33.38 30.71
C ALA A 97 -14.90 -34.20 31.80
N GLY A 98 -14.59 -33.60 32.95
CA GLY A 98 -13.99 -34.26 34.12
C GLY A 98 -12.53 -33.86 34.40
N PRO A 99 -11.91 -34.44 35.45
CA PRO A 99 -10.55 -34.09 35.87
C PRO A 99 -9.49 -34.53 34.84
N PRO A 100 -8.32 -33.87 34.77
CA PRO A 100 -7.22 -34.27 33.89
C PRO A 100 -6.72 -35.70 34.19
N ASP A 101 -5.89 -36.25 33.30
CA ASP A 101 -5.24 -37.55 33.47
C ASP A 101 -3.75 -37.37 33.87
N PRO A 102 -3.39 -37.56 35.16
CA PRO A 102 -2.01 -37.36 35.62
C PRO A 102 -1.01 -38.35 35.00
N ALA A 103 -1.47 -39.49 34.47
CA ALA A 103 -0.58 -40.43 33.78
C ALA A 103 -0.06 -39.81 32.47
N LEU A 104 -0.89 -39.05 31.77
CA LEU A 104 -0.52 -38.38 30.52
C LEU A 104 0.52 -37.28 30.80
N ALA A 105 0.33 -36.50 31.86
CA ALA A 105 1.27 -35.45 32.26
C ALA A 105 2.64 -36.04 32.65
N ARG A 106 2.65 -37.09 33.47
CA ARG A 106 3.88 -37.82 33.84
C ARG A 106 4.59 -38.42 32.62
N TYR A 107 3.83 -38.97 31.67
CA TYR A 107 4.36 -39.55 30.44
C TYR A 107 5.08 -38.51 29.56
N VAL A 108 4.52 -37.31 29.44
CA VAL A 108 5.11 -36.18 28.70
C VAL A 108 6.32 -35.63 29.45
N ALA A 109 6.22 -35.43 30.77
CA ALA A 109 7.31 -34.92 31.61
C ALA A 109 8.53 -35.86 31.62
N ALA A 110 8.32 -37.18 31.66
CA ALA A 110 9.38 -38.18 31.63
C ALA A 110 10.23 -38.13 30.34
N ARG A 111 9.73 -37.49 29.27
CA ARG A 111 10.43 -37.29 27.99
C ARG A 111 11.16 -35.94 27.90
N GLY A 112 11.23 -35.20 29.01
CA GLY A 112 11.95 -33.92 29.08
C GLY A 112 11.16 -32.73 28.52
N PHE A 113 9.83 -32.82 28.49
CA PHE A 113 8.96 -31.70 28.16
C PHE A 113 8.38 -31.07 29.44
N THR A 114 8.17 -29.76 29.43
CA THR A 114 7.52 -29.03 30.52
C THR A 114 6.03 -28.95 30.22
N VAL A 115 5.20 -29.53 31.08
CA VAL A 115 3.73 -29.45 30.99
C VAL A 115 3.26 -28.08 31.47
N ILE A 116 2.42 -27.42 30.68
CA ILE A 116 1.89 -26.07 30.97
C ILE A 116 0.38 -26.01 31.12
N ASP A 117 -0.36 -27.00 30.62
CA ASP A 117 -1.81 -27.10 30.76
C ASP A 117 -2.24 -28.58 30.67
N GLU A 118 -3.33 -28.94 31.34
CA GLU A 118 -3.90 -30.29 31.32
C GLU A 118 -5.42 -30.25 31.49
N GLY A 119 -6.12 -31.21 30.88
CA GLY A 119 -7.57 -31.26 30.99
C GLY A 119 -8.18 -32.36 30.14
N ARG A 120 -9.44 -32.16 29.76
CA ARG A 120 -10.18 -33.03 28.84
C ARG A 120 -10.85 -32.21 27.75
N LEU A 121 -10.93 -32.78 26.56
CA LEU A 121 -11.65 -32.24 25.41
C LEU A 121 -12.98 -32.98 25.26
N ALA A 122 -14.00 -32.29 24.77
CA ALA A 122 -15.28 -32.92 24.48
C ALA A 122 -15.13 -33.89 23.30
N LEU A 123 -15.51 -35.15 23.54
CA LEU A 123 -15.50 -36.22 22.54
C LEU A 123 -16.93 -36.71 22.35
N ARG A 124 -17.38 -36.79 21.10
CA ARG A 124 -18.75 -37.20 20.74
C ARG A 124 -18.71 -38.26 19.64
N ALA A 125 -19.77 -39.06 19.55
CA ALA A 125 -20.02 -39.94 18.42
C ALA A 125 -21.26 -39.44 17.67
N GLN A 126 -21.11 -39.18 16.38
CA GLN A 126 -22.14 -38.63 15.51
C GLN A 126 -22.57 -39.68 14.48
N SER A 127 -23.87 -39.94 14.39
CA SER A 127 -24.42 -40.88 13.40
C SER A 127 -24.45 -40.23 12.02
N LEU A 128 -23.95 -40.93 11.00
CA LEU A 128 -24.04 -40.51 9.60
C LEU A 128 -25.48 -40.50 9.07
N TYR A 129 -26.38 -41.28 9.68
CA TYR A 129 -27.78 -41.41 9.25
C TYR A 129 -28.71 -40.37 9.89
N GLN A 130 -28.22 -39.55 10.82
CA GLN A 130 -29.05 -38.60 11.59
C GLN A 130 -28.44 -37.20 11.62
N MET A 131 -27.60 -36.83 10.66
CA MET A 131 -26.82 -35.58 10.68
C MET A 131 -27.68 -34.30 10.79
N GLU A 132 -28.95 -34.33 10.40
CA GLU A 132 -29.89 -33.19 10.45
C GLU A 132 -30.52 -32.96 11.83
N VAL A 133 -30.38 -33.90 12.77
CA VAL A 133 -30.99 -33.80 14.10
C VAL A 133 -29.93 -33.32 15.09
N ALA A 134 -30.17 -32.17 15.76
CA ALA A 134 -29.24 -31.60 16.76
C ALA A 134 -28.85 -32.57 17.90
N THR A 135 -29.66 -33.61 18.14
CA THR A 135 -29.45 -34.67 19.14
C THR A 135 -28.59 -35.85 18.63
N ALA A 136 -28.13 -35.84 17.38
CA ALA A 136 -27.43 -36.97 16.75
C ALA A 136 -25.99 -37.18 17.22
N ALA A 137 -25.41 -36.19 17.91
CA ALA A 137 -24.09 -36.28 18.51
C ALA A 137 -24.20 -36.75 19.97
N ARG A 138 -23.82 -37.99 20.23
CA ARG A 138 -23.81 -38.59 21.58
C ARG A 138 -22.50 -38.23 22.29
N PRO A 139 -22.52 -37.56 23.45
CA PRO A 139 -21.31 -37.32 24.23
C PRO A 139 -20.73 -38.64 24.77
N LEU A 140 -19.42 -38.81 24.67
CA LEU A 140 -18.71 -39.91 25.31
C LEU A 140 -18.32 -39.51 26.73
N ALA A 141 -18.71 -40.36 27.69
CA ALA A 141 -18.40 -40.12 29.10
C ALA A 141 -16.88 -40.01 29.30
N GLY A 142 -16.46 -38.95 29.99
CA GLY A 142 -15.05 -38.69 30.29
C GLY A 142 -14.25 -38.02 29.16
N GLY A 143 -14.80 -37.77 27.97
CA GLY A 143 -14.09 -37.03 26.93
C GLY A 143 -12.70 -37.60 26.54
N ALA A 144 -11.85 -36.75 25.97
CA ALA A 144 -10.48 -37.09 25.58
C ALA A 144 -9.46 -36.32 26.44
N PRO A 145 -8.70 -36.97 27.35
CA PRO A 145 -7.71 -36.27 28.16
C PRO A 145 -6.56 -35.72 27.31
N PHE A 146 -6.07 -34.53 27.66
CA PHE A 146 -4.97 -33.88 26.96
C PHE A 146 -3.95 -33.26 27.92
N VAL A 147 -2.76 -33.05 27.39
CA VAL A 147 -1.67 -32.31 28.03
C VAL A 147 -1.07 -31.36 27.01
N THR A 148 -0.99 -30.07 27.35
CA THR A 148 -0.24 -29.08 26.57
C THR A 148 1.15 -28.91 27.18
N PHE A 149 2.17 -28.92 26.34
CA PHE A 149 3.56 -28.90 26.76
C PHE A 149 4.43 -28.03 25.86
N VAL A 150 5.57 -27.63 26.41
CA VAL A 150 6.66 -26.91 25.74
C VAL A 150 7.98 -27.62 25.99
N ARG A 151 8.99 -27.26 25.22
CA ARG A 151 10.37 -27.67 25.47
C ARG A 151 11.17 -26.44 25.89
N GLU A 152 11.69 -26.49 27.10
CA GLU A 152 12.58 -25.49 27.68
C GLU A 152 14.05 -25.92 27.53
N GLY A 153 14.97 -24.97 27.51
CA GLY A 153 16.42 -25.27 27.62
C GLY A 153 17.11 -25.86 26.37
N GLY A 154 16.47 -25.85 25.20
CA GLY A 154 17.16 -26.23 23.94
C GLY A 154 18.06 -25.11 23.37
N PRO A 155 18.97 -25.40 22.42
CA PRO A 155 19.87 -24.42 21.81
C PRO A 155 19.14 -23.27 21.09
N LEU A 156 17.84 -23.44 20.83
CA LEU A 156 16.98 -22.48 20.15
C LEU A 156 15.92 -21.86 21.08
N GLY A 157 16.09 -21.96 22.41
CA GLY A 157 15.19 -21.38 23.42
C GLY A 157 13.84 -22.08 23.55
N LEU A 158 12.87 -21.39 24.17
CA LEU A 158 11.50 -21.88 24.38
C LEU A 158 10.78 -22.20 23.06
N THR A 159 10.10 -23.34 22.98
CA THR A 159 9.28 -23.70 21.81
C THR A 159 7.86 -23.17 21.89
N SER A 160 7.20 -23.02 20.74
CA SER A 160 5.74 -22.89 20.69
C SER A 160 5.06 -24.12 21.33
N PRO A 161 3.94 -23.97 22.06
CA PRO A 161 3.22 -25.08 22.67
C PRO A 161 2.78 -26.14 21.67
N ALA A 162 2.57 -27.36 22.16
CA ALA A 162 1.86 -28.42 21.47
C ALA A 162 1.01 -29.19 22.46
N THR A 163 0.00 -29.90 21.95
CA THR A 163 -0.92 -30.66 22.77
C THR A 163 -0.90 -32.13 22.36
N TYR A 164 -0.82 -33.01 23.36
CA TYR A 164 -0.97 -34.46 23.19
C TYR A 164 -2.30 -34.88 23.77
N VAL A 165 -3.18 -35.41 22.94
CA VAL A 165 -4.53 -35.84 23.30
C VAL A 165 -4.59 -37.35 23.25
N ARG A 166 -5.07 -38.00 24.29
CA ARG A 166 -5.44 -39.42 24.28
C ARG A 166 -6.92 -39.55 23.99
N ILE A 167 -7.25 -40.34 22.99
CA ILE A 167 -8.60 -40.66 22.53
C ILE A 167 -8.89 -42.10 22.99
N PRO A 168 -9.74 -42.29 24.00
CA PRO A 168 -10.05 -43.62 24.51
C PRO A 168 -10.72 -44.49 23.43
N TRP A 169 -10.36 -45.78 23.40
CA TRP A 169 -11.03 -46.73 22.52
C TRP A 169 -12.54 -46.80 22.80
N THR A 170 -13.34 -46.79 21.73
CA THR A 170 -14.76 -47.12 21.81
C THR A 170 -15.22 -47.93 20.60
N PRO A 171 -16.30 -48.72 20.72
CA PRO A 171 -16.86 -49.46 19.58
C PRO A 171 -17.30 -48.57 18.41
N TYR A 172 -17.54 -47.27 18.65
CA TYR A 172 -17.90 -46.30 17.61
C TYR A 172 -16.74 -46.01 16.65
N LEU A 173 -15.48 -46.13 17.09
CA LEU A 173 -14.30 -45.86 16.26
C LEU A 173 -14.20 -46.77 15.04
N VAL A 174 -14.66 -48.01 15.13
CA VAL A 174 -14.59 -49.00 14.03
C VAL A 174 -15.93 -49.18 13.31
N ASN A 175 -16.96 -48.46 13.73
CA ASN A 175 -18.28 -48.55 13.14
C ASN A 175 -18.44 -47.49 12.06
N ARG A 176 -18.49 -47.91 10.80
CA ARG A 176 -18.64 -47.02 9.63
C ARG A 176 -19.94 -46.21 9.59
N ALA A 177 -20.93 -46.53 10.42
CA ALA A 177 -22.15 -45.73 10.58
C ALA A 177 -21.95 -44.48 11.46
N TRP A 178 -20.82 -44.37 12.16
CA TRP A 178 -20.54 -43.33 13.13
C TRP A 178 -19.23 -42.61 12.79
N LEU A 179 -19.22 -41.30 13.03
CA LEU A 179 -18.03 -40.48 13.07
C LEU A 179 -17.76 -40.07 14.52
N MET A 180 -16.52 -40.24 14.96
CA MET A 180 -16.03 -39.56 16.16
C MET A 180 -15.91 -38.07 15.86
N ASN A 181 -16.28 -37.22 16.80
CA ASN A 181 -16.11 -35.76 16.74
C ASN A 181 -15.36 -35.31 18.01
N LEU A 182 -14.12 -34.85 17.83
CA LEU A 182 -13.32 -34.21 18.88
C LEU A 182 -13.41 -32.69 18.71
N HIS A 183 -13.92 -32.03 19.74
CA HIS A 183 -13.98 -30.57 19.79
C HIS A 183 -12.72 -30.02 20.44
N VAL A 184 -11.96 -29.23 19.69
CA VAL A 184 -10.66 -28.67 20.05
C VAL A 184 -10.74 -27.14 20.02
N PRO A 185 -10.96 -26.46 21.16
CA PRO A 185 -10.90 -25.00 21.23
C PRO A 185 -9.44 -24.55 21.12
N ALA A 186 -8.98 -24.23 19.91
CA ALA A 186 -7.59 -23.95 19.61
C ALA A 186 -7.21 -22.49 19.93
N LYS A 187 -6.12 -22.31 20.69
CA LYS A 187 -5.57 -20.98 21.01
C LYS A 187 -4.51 -20.57 19.98
N GLY A 188 -4.56 -19.31 19.55
CA GLY A 188 -3.52 -18.71 18.70
C GLY A 188 -3.43 -19.28 17.28
N LEU A 189 -4.53 -19.87 16.78
CA LEU A 189 -4.63 -20.34 15.40
C LEU A 189 -4.69 -19.18 14.40
N ILE A 190 -5.36 -18.09 14.81
CA ILE A 190 -5.40 -16.81 14.11
C ILE A 190 -4.22 -15.98 14.59
N LYS A 191 -3.43 -15.46 13.65
CA LYS A 191 -2.33 -14.54 13.92
C LYS A 191 -2.56 -13.24 13.18
N GLU A 192 -2.36 -12.12 13.86
CA GLU A 192 -2.34 -10.82 13.20
C GLU A 192 -1.21 -10.76 12.17
N LYS A 193 -1.54 -10.26 10.99
CA LYS A 193 -0.57 -9.89 9.98
C LYS A 193 -0.10 -8.47 10.33
N PRO A 194 1.21 -8.26 10.57
CA PRO A 194 1.71 -6.93 10.86
C PRO A 194 1.39 -6.02 9.67
N ALA A 195 0.73 -4.90 9.97
CA ALA A 195 0.38 -3.89 8.98
C ALA A 195 0.78 -2.51 9.50
N THR A 196 0.91 -1.56 8.59
CA THR A 196 1.17 -0.16 8.96
C THR A 196 -0.10 0.48 9.51
N TRP A 197 0.04 1.56 10.29
CA TRP A 197 -1.11 2.31 10.83
C TRP A 197 -2.10 2.75 9.73
N PHE A 198 -1.58 3.09 8.54
CA PHE A 198 -2.39 3.47 7.39
C PHE A 198 -3.21 2.27 6.88
N GLU A 199 -2.61 1.11 6.75
CA GLU A 199 -3.30 -0.12 6.34
C GLU A 199 -4.37 -0.54 7.34
N HIS A 200 -4.09 -0.49 8.65
CA HIS A 200 -5.11 -0.76 9.68
C HIS A 200 -6.31 0.19 9.60
N THR A 201 -6.05 1.48 9.35
CA THR A 201 -7.11 2.51 9.32
C THR A 201 -8.03 2.36 8.11
N PHE A 202 -7.47 2.05 6.93
CA PHE A 202 -8.24 2.03 5.68
C PHE A 202 -8.67 0.65 5.23
N TRP A 203 -7.92 -0.40 5.58
CA TRP A 203 -8.12 -1.76 5.10
C TRP A 203 -8.46 -2.76 6.21
N GLY A 204 -8.59 -2.31 7.46
CA GLY A 204 -8.93 -3.17 8.59
C GLY A 204 -7.77 -4.01 9.09
N GLU A 205 -8.02 -4.74 10.17
CA GLU A 205 -7.08 -5.72 10.68
C GLU A 205 -7.05 -6.95 9.76
N ARG A 206 -5.84 -7.42 9.48
CA ARG A 206 -5.61 -8.59 8.65
C ARG A 206 -5.07 -9.70 9.52
N HIS A 207 -5.60 -10.88 9.29
CA HIS A 207 -5.22 -12.08 10.03
C HIS A 207 -4.81 -13.18 9.07
N ARG A 208 -3.98 -14.07 9.58
CA ARG A 208 -3.58 -15.32 8.95
C ARG A 208 -4.03 -16.46 9.83
N LEU A 209 -4.81 -17.37 9.26
CA LEU A 209 -5.14 -18.65 9.87
C LEU A 209 -4.45 -19.75 9.06
N SER A 210 -3.80 -20.68 9.77
CA SER A 210 -3.16 -21.85 9.16
C SER A 210 -3.59 -23.11 9.88
N LEU A 211 -4.13 -24.07 9.14
CA LEU A 211 -4.40 -25.43 9.59
C LEU A 211 -3.54 -26.40 8.80
N SER A 212 -3.02 -27.42 9.46
CA SER A 212 -2.16 -28.40 8.81
C SER A 212 -2.48 -29.83 9.24
N PHE A 213 -2.26 -30.74 8.32
CA PHE A 213 -2.25 -32.18 8.53
C PHE A 213 -0.87 -32.74 8.20
N ASN A 214 -0.38 -33.69 9.00
CA ASN A 214 0.95 -34.29 8.87
C ASN A 214 2.18 -33.34 8.98
N ASP A 215 2.01 -32.08 9.41
CA ASP A 215 3.14 -31.15 9.53
C ASP A 215 3.93 -31.27 10.85
N VAL A 216 4.78 -32.28 10.95
CA VAL A 216 5.58 -32.56 12.17
C VAL A 216 6.84 -31.70 12.31
N ARG A 217 7.03 -30.67 11.48
CA ARG A 217 8.25 -29.85 11.47
C ARG A 217 8.38 -28.92 12.69
N GLN A 218 7.31 -28.75 13.47
CA GLN A 218 7.37 -27.94 14.68
C GLN A 218 8.37 -28.54 15.68
N ARG A 219 9.30 -27.71 16.16
CA ARG A 219 10.42 -28.11 17.04
C ARG A 219 10.01 -28.92 18.29
N VAL A 220 8.82 -28.66 18.84
CA VAL A 220 8.31 -29.37 20.03
C VAL A 220 7.69 -30.71 19.66
N LEU A 221 7.09 -30.82 18.47
CA LEU A 221 6.40 -32.02 18.01
C LEU A 221 7.35 -33.02 17.38
N PHE A 222 8.37 -32.56 16.64
CA PHE A 222 9.27 -33.43 15.89
C PHE A 222 9.92 -34.53 16.74
N PRO A 223 10.51 -34.25 17.93
CA PRO A 223 11.12 -35.30 18.74
C PRO A 223 10.08 -36.32 19.25
N PHE A 224 8.90 -35.84 19.62
CA PHE A 224 7.81 -36.68 20.11
C PHE A 224 7.27 -37.58 18.99
N TYR A 225 7.10 -37.03 17.78
CA TYR A 225 6.75 -37.78 16.58
C TYR A 225 7.84 -38.81 16.23
N LEU A 226 9.12 -38.43 16.28
CA LEU A 226 10.23 -39.30 15.88
C LEU A 226 10.31 -40.58 16.73
N GLU A 227 10.02 -40.46 18.03
CA GLU A 227 9.91 -41.58 18.98
C GLU A 227 8.76 -42.52 18.62
N HIS A 228 7.64 -41.99 18.13
CA HIS A 228 6.39 -42.73 17.86
C HIS A 228 6.10 -42.93 16.36
N ARG A 229 7.10 -42.76 15.49
CA ARG A 229 6.92 -42.79 14.03
C ARG A 229 6.37 -44.12 13.51
N ASP A 230 6.62 -45.22 14.24
CA ASP A 230 6.13 -46.56 13.96
C ASP A 230 4.66 -46.75 14.34
N ARG A 231 4.09 -45.83 15.13
CA ARG A 231 2.68 -45.82 15.56
C ARG A 231 1.78 -44.92 14.72
N VAL A 232 2.33 -44.23 13.72
CA VAL A 232 1.57 -43.27 12.90
C VAL A 232 0.47 -43.98 12.12
N VAL A 233 -0.77 -43.51 12.27
CA VAL A 233 -1.93 -44.03 11.56
C VAL A 233 -2.09 -43.28 10.24
N ARG A 234 -2.16 -44.02 9.13
CA ARG A 234 -2.24 -43.44 7.78
C ARG A 234 -3.68 -43.07 7.43
N LEU A 235 -3.84 -42.15 6.48
CA LEU A 235 -5.13 -41.88 5.84
C LEU A 235 -5.59 -43.09 5.01
N ALA A 236 -6.89 -43.32 5.01
CA ALA A 236 -7.58 -44.29 4.17
C ALA A 236 -7.84 -43.71 2.77
N GLU A 237 -8.58 -44.44 1.94
CA GLU A 237 -9.02 -43.98 0.60
C GLU A 237 -10.30 -43.14 0.67
N ASP A 238 -10.97 -43.13 1.82
CA ASP A 238 -12.15 -42.31 2.07
C ASP A 238 -11.81 -40.81 2.02
N PRO A 239 -12.80 -39.94 1.74
CA PRO A 239 -12.59 -38.50 1.66
C PRO A 239 -11.94 -37.93 2.93
N ALA A 240 -10.85 -37.19 2.74
CA ALA A 240 -10.17 -36.46 3.80
C ALA A 240 -10.04 -34.97 3.41
N GLN A 241 -10.41 -34.06 4.31
CA GLN A 241 -10.41 -32.61 4.02
C GLN A 241 -10.09 -31.75 5.25
N ILE A 242 -9.45 -30.61 5.00
CA ILE A 242 -9.38 -29.48 5.94
C ILE A 242 -10.38 -28.43 5.46
N LEU A 243 -11.19 -27.90 6.37
CA LEU A 243 -12.20 -26.88 6.12
C LEU A 243 -12.04 -25.72 7.12
N ILE A 244 -12.23 -24.51 6.62
CA ILE A 244 -12.34 -23.31 7.44
C ILE A 244 -13.66 -22.62 7.05
N ASN A 245 -14.57 -22.54 8.01
CA ASN A 245 -15.82 -21.82 7.87
C ASN A 245 -15.65 -20.43 8.45
N PHE A 246 -15.87 -19.41 7.64
CA PHE A 246 -15.91 -18.02 8.07
C PHE A 246 -17.37 -17.60 8.16
N ALA A 247 -17.82 -17.26 9.37
CA ALA A 247 -19.13 -16.65 9.58
C ALA A 247 -19.12 -15.20 9.07
N ASP A 248 -20.30 -14.60 8.91
CA ASP A 248 -20.47 -13.19 8.53
C ASP A 248 -19.77 -12.84 7.19
N THR A 249 -20.19 -13.54 6.14
CA THR A 249 -19.62 -13.37 4.78
C THR A 249 -19.75 -11.95 4.26
N ASP A 250 -20.79 -11.20 4.65
CA ASP A 250 -21.03 -9.84 4.18
C ASP A 250 -19.95 -8.84 4.63
N HIS A 251 -19.29 -9.13 5.75
CA HIS A 251 -18.20 -8.35 6.31
C HIS A 251 -16.83 -9.01 6.17
N LEU A 252 -16.76 -10.16 5.50
CA LEU A 252 -15.54 -10.93 5.30
C LEU A 252 -14.86 -10.56 3.97
N LYS A 253 -13.53 -10.53 3.99
CA LYS A 253 -12.73 -10.59 2.77
C LYS A 253 -11.56 -11.51 2.99
N ILE A 254 -11.39 -12.38 2.01
CA ILE A 254 -10.26 -13.26 1.90
C ILE A 254 -9.32 -12.65 0.86
N ASP A 255 -8.12 -12.27 1.29
CA ASP A 255 -7.11 -11.64 0.43
C ASP A 255 -6.25 -12.69 -0.29
N GLU A 256 -5.89 -13.77 0.39
CA GLU A 256 -4.96 -14.79 -0.14
C GLU A 256 -5.30 -16.19 0.39
N LEU A 257 -5.14 -17.18 -0.47
CA LEU A 257 -5.36 -18.60 -0.20
C LEU A 257 -4.13 -19.41 -0.62
N PHE A 258 -3.70 -20.33 0.24
CA PHE A 258 -2.62 -21.27 -0.05
C PHE A 258 -2.96 -22.67 0.50
N PRO A 259 -2.74 -23.75 -0.26
CA PRO A 259 -2.25 -23.78 -1.65
C PRO A 259 -3.32 -23.28 -2.64
N GLN A 260 -2.91 -23.01 -3.88
CA GLN A 260 -3.83 -22.58 -4.96
C GLN A 260 -4.85 -23.66 -5.35
N SER A 261 -4.64 -24.91 -4.93
CA SER A 261 -5.61 -26.00 -5.08
C SER A 261 -6.77 -25.95 -4.08
N ALA A 262 -6.67 -25.09 -3.04
CA ALA A 262 -7.77 -24.89 -2.10
C ALA A 262 -8.98 -24.28 -2.81
N LYS A 263 -10.18 -24.75 -2.44
CA LYS A 263 -11.45 -24.26 -2.97
C LYS A 263 -12.07 -23.28 -2.01
N ARG A 264 -12.71 -22.25 -2.56
CA ARG A 264 -13.50 -21.26 -1.83
C ARG A 264 -14.92 -21.30 -2.38
N GLN A 265 -15.90 -21.48 -1.51
CA GLN A 265 -17.30 -21.55 -1.88
C GLN A 265 -18.18 -20.98 -0.77
N VAL A 266 -19.32 -20.41 -1.13
CA VAL A 266 -20.37 -20.08 -0.16
C VAL A 266 -20.91 -21.38 0.42
N SER A 267 -21.12 -21.43 1.73
CA SER A 267 -21.67 -22.62 2.39
C SER A 267 -23.10 -22.86 1.92
N GLU A 268 -23.43 -24.09 1.55
CA GLU A 268 -24.80 -24.47 1.17
C GLU A 268 -25.70 -24.67 2.40
N THR A 269 -25.12 -24.97 3.55
CA THR A 269 -25.85 -25.38 4.76
C THR A 269 -25.84 -24.35 5.88
N LEU A 270 -24.88 -23.41 5.86
CA LEU A 270 -24.75 -22.37 6.86
C LEU A 270 -25.00 -21.00 6.24
N GLU A 271 -25.94 -20.26 6.82
CA GLU A 271 -26.29 -18.91 6.38
C GLU A 271 -25.12 -17.94 6.58
N SER A 272 -24.93 -17.02 5.62
CA SER A 272 -23.85 -16.01 5.62
C SER A 272 -22.49 -16.59 6.02
N THR A 273 -22.18 -17.78 5.51
CA THR A 273 -20.93 -18.48 5.80
C THR A 273 -20.16 -18.79 4.53
N GLU A 274 -18.87 -18.49 4.53
CA GLU A 274 -17.95 -18.82 3.44
C GLU A 274 -17.03 -19.96 3.87
N THR A 275 -16.97 -21.03 3.08
CA THR A 275 -16.16 -22.21 3.35
C THR A 275 -14.95 -22.24 2.43
N VAL A 276 -13.77 -22.33 3.04
CA VAL A 276 -12.51 -22.64 2.34
C VAL A 276 -12.13 -24.08 2.65
N SER A 277 -11.86 -24.88 1.64
CA SER A 277 -11.53 -26.29 1.79
C SER A 277 -10.29 -26.73 1.02
N LEU A 278 -9.57 -27.70 1.58
CA LEU A 278 -8.45 -28.38 0.95
C LEU A 278 -8.66 -29.89 1.10
N PHE A 279 -8.66 -30.62 -0.02
CA PHE A 279 -8.64 -32.08 0.02
C PHE A 279 -7.26 -32.56 0.45
N LEU A 280 -7.25 -33.53 1.37
CA LEU A 280 -6.04 -34.18 1.83
C LEU A 280 -5.71 -35.37 0.92
N ASP A 281 -4.52 -35.37 0.36
CA ASP A 281 -4.02 -36.47 -0.46
C ASP A 281 -3.28 -37.50 0.43
N ARG A 282 -3.65 -38.78 0.28
CA ARG A 282 -2.96 -39.92 0.90
C ARG A 282 -1.61 -40.20 0.24
N SER A 283 -1.51 -39.99 -1.07
CA SER A 283 -0.32 -40.29 -1.90
C SER A 283 0.88 -39.45 -1.51
N GLU A 284 0.58 -38.23 -1.06
CA GLU A 284 1.48 -37.28 -0.42
C GLU A 284 2.08 -37.82 0.90
N GLY A 285 1.50 -38.87 1.48
CA GLY A 285 2.11 -39.62 2.58
C GLY A 285 2.27 -38.74 3.83
N ILE A 286 3.51 -38.57 4.29
CA ILE A 286 3.87 -37.75 5.47
C ILE A 286 4.25 -36.32 5.03
N THR A 287 3.99 -35.92 3.78
CA THR A 287 4.22 -34.51 3.41
C THR A 287 3.25 -33.61 4.18
N PRO A 288 3.74 -32.49 4.71
CA PRO A 288 2.91 -31.47 5.31
C PRO A 288 1.88 -30.94 4.31
N GLN A 289 0.60 -31.06 4.65
CA GLN A 289 -0.49 -30.48 3.88
C GLN A 289 -1.12 -29.36 4.70
N VAL A 290 -0.94 -28.12 4.23
CA VAL A 290 -1.24 -26.91 5.02
C VAL A 290 -2.21 -26.02 4.25
N LEU A 291 -3.36 -25.73 4.86
CA LEU A 291 -4.30 -24.72 4.40
C LEU A 291 -4.05 -23.41 5.15
N THR A 292 -3.63 -22.37 4.43
CA THR A 292 -3.44 -21.02 4.97
C THR A 292 -4.36 -20.04 4.28
N VAL A 293 -5.06 -19.24 5.08
CA VAL A 293 -5.99 -18.22 4.62
C VAL A 293 -5.60 -16.88 5.24
N GLN A 294 -5.45 -15.86 4.39
CA GLN A 294 -5.35 -14.47 4.85
C GLN A 294 -6.70 -13.79 4.67
N PHE A 295 -7.22 -13.22 5.75
CA PHE A 295 -8.55 -12.65 5.78
C PHE A 295 -8.62 -11.43 6.70
N GLY A 296 -9.69 -10.67 6.58
CA GLY A 296 -10.05 -9.59 7.49
C GLY A 296 -11.56 -9.42 7.56
N TYR A 297 -12.05 -9.02 8.73
CA TYR A 297 -13.42 -8.58 8.93
C TYR A 297 -13.45 -7.04 8.93
N PHE A 298 -14.38 -6.44 8.20
CA PHE A 298 -14.54 -4.98 8.14
C PHE A 298 -15.76 -4.55 8.92
N SER A 299 -15.61 -3.51 9.75
CA SER A 299 -16.76 -2.85 10.38
C SER A 299 -16.63 -1.32 10.31
N GLY A 300 -17.78 -0.65 10.41
CA GLY A 300 -17.84 0.81 10.56
C GLY A 300 -17.28 1.62 9.38
N LEU A 301 -16.41 2.59 9.68
CA LEU A 301 -15.88 3.57 8.72
C LEU A 301 -14.98 2.97 7.63
N GLN A 302 -14.40 1.80 7.87
CA GLN A 302 -13.52 1.12 6.90
C GLN A 302 -14.28 0.71 5.63
N ALA A 303 -15.55 0.30 5.77
CA ALA A 303 -16.42 0.01 4.63
C ALA A 303 -16.67 1.25 3.74
N TRP A 304 -16.55 2.46 4.31
CA TRP A 304 -16.73 3.73 3.61
C TRP A 304 -15.43 4.30 3.02
N ALA A 305 -14.26 3.73 3.31
CA ALA A 305 -12.97 4.22 2.81
C ALA A 305 -12.92 4.41 1.27
N PRO A 306 -13.50 3.51 0.43
CA PRO A 306 -13.56 3.71 -1.02
C PRO A 306 -14.36 4.94 -1.44
N ILE A 307 -15.27 5.44 -0.61
CA ILE A 307 -16.08 6.64 -0.86
C ILE A 307 -15.37 7.87 -0.29
N LEU A 308 -14.92 7.78 0.97
CA LEU A 308 -14.32 8.91 1.69
C LEU A 308 -13.00 9.38 1.08
N ILE A 309 -12.14 8.47 0.60
CA ILE A 309 -10.83 8.84 0.02
C ILE A 309 -11.03 9.66 -1.27
N PRO A 310 -11.79 9.22 -2.29
CA PRO A 310 -12.07 10.04 -3.46
C PRO A 310 -12.75 11.36 -3.12
N THR A 311 -13.73 11.37 -2.19
CA THR A 311 -14.40 12.62 -1.78
C THR A 311 -13.41 13.60 -1.16
N LEU A 312 -12.51 13.14 -0.28
CA LEU A 312 -11.48 13.98 0.32
C LEU A 312 -10.52 14.55 -0.74
N PHE A 313 -10.04 13.72 -1.67
CA PHE A 313 -9.19 14.18 -2.78
C PHE A 313 -9.92 15.17 -3.70
N PHE A 314 -11.20 14.95 -3.95
CA PHE A 314 -12.03 15.86 -4.74
C PHE A 314 -12.20 17.22 -4.06
N VAL A 315 -12.46 17.24 -2.75
CA VAL A 315 -12.54 18.48 -1.96
C VAL A 315 -11.18 19.19 -1.92
N LEU A 316 -10.09 18.46 -1.65
CA LEU A 316 -8.73 19.01 -1.65
C LEU A 316 -8.32 19.57 -3.01
N GLY A 317 -8.64 18.86 -4.11
CA GLY A 317 -8.36 19.33 -5.48
C GLY A 317 -9.10 20.62 -5.82
N ASN A 318 -10.37 20.74 -5.41
CA ASN A 318 -11.15 21.95 -5.62
C ASN A 318 -10.65 23.13 -4.77
N VAL A 319 -10.30 22.89 -3.51
CA VAL A 319 -9.75 23.93 -2.62
C VAL A 319 -8.38 24.39 -3.13
N ALA A 320 -7.51 23.46 -3.57
CA ALA A 320 -6.23 23.80 -4.18
C ALA A 320 -6.40 24.66 -5.44
N GLY A 321 -7.39 24.36 -6.29
CA GLY A 321 -7.74 25.17 -7.46
C GLY A 321 -8.15 26.60 -7.09
N ALA A 322 -8.96 26.76 -6.03
CA ALA A 322 -9.39 28.08 -5.55
C ALA A 322 -8.22 28.90 -4.97
N VAL A 323 -7.32 28.26 -4.21
CA VAL A 323 -6.14 28.91 -3.63
C VAL A 323 -5.13 29.31 -4.71
N ILE A 324 -4.84 28.42 -5.67
CA ILE A 324 -3.94 28.70 -6.79
C ILE A 324 -4.46 29.85 -7.64
N ARG A 325 -5.78 29.90 -7.91
CA ARG A 325 -6.40 31.01 -8.64
C ARG A 325 -6.26 32.33 -7.87
N GLY A 326 -6.51 32.33 -6.57
CA GLY A 326 -6.36 33.52 -5.72
C GLY A 326 -4.91 34.02 -5.62
N VAL A 327 -3.91 33.13 -5.67
CA VAL A 327 -2.49 33.50 -5.67
C VAL A 327 -2.05 33.98 -7.06
N ALA A 328 -2.49 33.32 -8.13
CA ALA A 328 -2.18 33.70 -9.51
C ALA A 328 -2.75 35.08 -9.87
N GLU A 329 -3.97 35.41 -9.42
CA GLU A 329 -4.56 36.75 -9.61
C GLU A 329 -3.80 37.85 -8.86
N ARG A 330 -3.20 37.54 -7.70
CA ARG A 330 -2.37 38.48 -6.93
C ARG A 330 -0.98 38.65 -7.52
N LEU A 331 -0.42 37.59 -8.13
CA LEU A 331 0.88 37.65 -8.82
C LEU A 331 0.78 38.32 -10.20
N SER A 332 -0.29 38.07 -10.97
CA SER A 332 -0.46 38.63 -12.31
C SER A 332 -0.59 40.16 -12.32
N ARG A 333 -1.17 40.73 -11.26
CA ARG A 333 -1.22 42.19 -11.04
C ARG A 333 0.13 42.82 -10.70
N ARG A 334 1.11 42.04 -10.23
CA ARG A 334 2.46 42.52 -9.89
C ARG A 334 3.49 42.31 -11.00
N VAL A 335 3.30 41.32 -11.89
CA VAL A 335 4.34 40.90 -12.85
C VAL A 335 4.10 41.43 -14.27
N SER A 336 2.86 41.80 -14.63
CA SER A 336 2.52 42.26 -15.99
C SER A 336 3.05 43.65 -16.38
N SER A 337 3.76 44.36 -15.49
CA SER A 337 4.31 45.70 -15.76
C SER A 337 5.83 45.75 -15.95
N SER A 338 6.57 44.65 -15.74
CA SER A 338 8.02 44.75 -15.51
C SER A 338 8.90 43.77 -16.29
N VAL A 339 8.37 43.02 -17.27
CA VAL A 339 9.19 42.09 -18.07
C VAL A 339 8.78 42.11 -19.54
N GLN A 340 9.65 42.63 -20.41
CA GLN A 340 9.63 42.30 -21.84
C GLN A 340 10.68 41.21 -22.10
N VAL A 341 10.24 40.12 -22.71
CA VAL A 341 11.09 39.09 -23.31
C VAL A 341 11.18 39.42 -24.80
N GLY A 342 12.32 39.92 -25.26
CA GLY A 342 12.53 40.34 -26.64
C GLY A 342 13.93 40.00 -27.13
N ARG A 343 14.01 39.26 -28.24
CA ARG A 343 15.22 38.74 -28.87
C ARG A 343 15.94 39.86 -29.63
N GLN A 344 17.26 39.91 -29.48
CA GLN A 344 18.19 40.85 -30.11
C GLN A 344 18.18 40.73 -31.65
N ARG A 345 17.31 41.48 -32.33
CA ARG A 345 17.45 41.97 -33.71
C ARG A 345 16.17 42.72 -34.09
N ASP A 346 16.18 44.02 -33.90
CA ASP A 346 15.56 44.98 -34.81
C ASP A 346 16.00 46.37 -34.37
N ASP A 347 16.85 46.98 -35.18
CA ASP A 347 17.35 48.34 -34.99
C ASP A 347 16.29 49.35 -35.47
N ARG A 348 15.07 49.21 -34.93
CA ARG A 348 14.00 50.19 -35.04
C ARG A 348 13.63 50.65 -33.63
N PRO A 349 13.99 51.87 -33.22
CA PRO A 349 13.50 52.44 -31.99
C PRO A 349 11.97 52.50 -32.06
N SER A 350 11.34 51.62 -31.28
CA SER A 350 9.88 51.54 -31.13
C SER A 350 9.42 52.82 -30.44
N GLY A 351 8.75 53.70 -31.19
CA GLY A 351 8.18 54.94 -30.66
C GLY A 351 8.85 56.24 -31.13
N GLU A 352 9.51 56.24 -32.30
CA GLU A 352 9.83 57.49 -33.00
C GLU A 352 8.64 57.93 -33.85
N THR A 353 8.25 59.21 -33.75
CA THR A 353 7.15 59.80 -34.53
C THR A 353 7.54 61.22 -34.93
N GLY A 354 7.39 61.57 -36.21
CA GLY A 354 7.85 62.85 -36.76
C GLY A 354 9.33 62.85 -37.18
N VAL A 355 9.84 64.02 -37.58
CA VAL A 355 11.20 64.18 -38.11
C VAL A 355 12.19 64.48 -36.98
N LEU A 356 13.08 63.53 -36.72
CA LEU A 356 14.21 63.70 -35.79
C LEU A 356 15.47 64.06 -36.58
N LEU A 357 15.87 65.33 -36.52
CA LEU A 357 17.10 65.77 -37.16
C LEU A 357 18.32 65.25 -36.40
N SER A 358 19.22 64.58 -37.11
CA SER A 358 20.47 64.11 -36.54
C SER A 358 21.39 65.30 -36.24
N ARG A 359 22.23 65.16 -35.21
CA ARG A 359 23.22 66.19 -34.86
C ARG A 359 24.18 66.48 -36.01
N ASP A 360 24.50 65.45 -36.79
CA ASP A 360 25.37 65.56 -37.96
C ASP A 360 24.73 66.39 -39.07
N ALA A 361 23.41 66.28 -39.29
CA ALA A 361 22.70 67.12 -40.27
C ALA A 361 22.68 68.59 -39.84
N LEU A 362 22.40 68.87 -38.57
CA LEU A 362 22.39 70.23 -38.03
C LEU A 362 23.78 70.88 -38.05
N SER A 363 24.85 70.11 -37.81
CA SER A 363 26.22 70.64 -37.86
C SER A 363 26.69 71.07 -39.25
N ARG A 364 25.98 70.68 -40.31
CA ARG A 364 26.28 71.05 -41.70
C ARG A 364 25.55 72.33 -42.14
N ILE A 365 24.68 72.88 -41.29
CA ILE A 365 23.98 74.14 -41.54
C ILE A 365 24.85 75.27 -41.00
N THR A 366 25.40 76.07 -41.91
CA THR A 366 26.21 77.25 -41.59
C THR A 366 25.38 78.51 -41.83
N PRO A 367 25.06 79.30 -40.78
CA PRO A 367 24.34 80.55 -40.94
C PRO A 367 25.06 81.49 -41.92
N GLY A 368 24.30 82.07 -42.85
CA GLY A 368 24.79 82.97 -43.89
C GLY A 368 25.27 82.29 -45.16
N GLU A 369 25.49 80.97 -45.18
CA GLU A 369 25.91 80.21 -46.37
C GLU A 369 24.84 79.22 -46.84
N THR A 370 24.18 78.53 -45.91
CA THR A 370 23.17 77.51 -46.24
C THR A 370 21.89 78.16 -46.75
N THR A 371 21.40 77.68 -47.90
CA THR A 371 20.15 78.17 -48.54
C THR A 371 18.95 77.30 -48.18
N TYR A 372 17.74 77.76 -48.50
CA TYR A 372 16.50 77.00 -48.29
C TYR A 372 16.54 75.59 -48.92
N GLU A 373 17.02 75.47 -50.16
CA GLU A 373 17.12 74.18 -50.85
C GLU A 373 18.14 73.24 -50.19
N ASP A 374 19.22 73.81 -49.64
CA ASP A 374 20.22 73.03 -48.89
C ASP A 374 19.64 72.48 -47.59
N VAL A 375 18.81 73.25 -46.89
CA VAL A 375 18.14 72.79 -45.67
C VAL A 375 17.20 71.64 -45.98
N ILE A 376 16.35 71.75 -47.01
CA ILE A 376 15.46 70.65 -47.41
C ILE A 376 16.25 69.39 -47.79
N ARG A 377 17.37 69.56 -48.51
CA ARG A 377 18.25 68.45 -48.90
C ARG A 377 18.90 67.76 -47.69
N LEU A 378 19.27 68.51 -46.66
CA LEU A 378 19.98 68.00 -45.48
C LEU A 378 19.02 67.48 -44.40
N CYS A 379 17.85 68.09 -44.24
CA CYS A 379 16.91 67.86 -43.14
C CYS A 379 15.61 67.15 -43.57
N GLY A 380 15.33 67.08 -44.87
CA GLY A 380 14.14 66.47 -45.43
C GLY A 380 12.97 67.46 -45.65
N PRO A 381 11.96 67.06 -46.43
CA PRO A 381 10.83 67.93 -46.83
C PRO A 381 9.69 67.99 -45.82
N GLU A 382 9.67 67.11 -44.80
CA GLU A 382 8.62 67.06 -43.78
C GLU A 382 8.83 68.14 -42.70
N LEU A 383 8.42 69.37 -43.02
CA LEU A 383 8.57 70.56 -42.17
C LEU A 383 7.26 71.35 -42.06
N GLU A 384 7.09 72.08 -40.97
CA GLU A 384 6.08 73.15 -40.88
C GLU A 384 6.72 74.48 -41.28
N GLU A 385 6.25 75.10 -42.36
CA GLU A 385 6.71 76.43 -42.79
C GLU A 385 5.84 77.52 -42.18
N GLN A 386 6.45 78.39 -41.39
CA GLN A 386 5.79 79.55 -40.80
C GLN A 386 6.27 80.83 -41.48
N ALA A 387 5.40 81.48 -42.24
CA ALA A 387 5.63 82.81 -42.77
C ALA A 387 5.04 83.87 -41.82
N ARG A 388 5.87 84.81 -41.32
CA ARG A 388 5.35 85.94 -40.53
C ARG A 388 4.79 87.01 -41.47
N LEU A 389 3.48 87.20 -41.44
CA LEU A 389 2.77 88.22 -42.23
C LEU A 389 3.27 89.67 -41.97
N THR A 390 3.90 89.91 -40.82
CA THR A 390 4.44 91.22 -40.42
C THR A 390 5.86 91.49 -40.93
N SER A 391 6.51 90.54 -41.62
CA SER A 391 7.88 90.69 -42.14
C SER A 391 8.05 89.90 -43.44
N PRO A 392 7.71 90.52 -44.60
CA PRO A 392 7.86 89.89 -45.90
C PRO A 392 9.33 89.49 -46.14
N GLY A 393 9.58 88.26 -46.58
CA GLY A 393 10.93 87.74 -46.85
C GLY A 393 11.60 87.00 -45.69
N ARG A 394 10.90 86.77 -44.57
CA ARG A 394 11.33 85.86 -43.50
C ARG A 394 10.42 84.65 -43.38
N GLN A 395 11.04 83.48 -43.34
CA GLN A 395 10.37 82.19 -43.16
C GLN A 395 11.04 81.44 -42.02
N THR A 396 10.26 80.71 -41.22
CA THR A 396 10.79 79.84 -40.18
C THR A 396 10.38 78.41 -40.51
N LEU A 397 11.37 77.53 -40.65
CA LEU A 397 11.16 76.10 -40.85
C LEU A 397 11.20 75.40 -39.50
N VAL A 398 10.15 74.67 -39.16
CA VAL A 398 10.03 73.97 -37.89
C VAL A 398 9.99 72.46 -38.13
N TYR A 399 10.99 71.75 -37.61
CA TYR A 399 11.05 70.29 -37.61
C TYR A 399 10.71 69.77 -36.23
N ARG A 400 9.72 68.87 -36.15
CA ARG A 400 9.24 68.28 -34.89
C ARG A 400 9.36 66.77 -34.93
N GLY A 401 10.00 66.22 -33.91
CA GLY A 401 10.15 64.79 -33.70
C GLY A 401 9.94 64.40 -32.25
N ARG A 402 9.37 63.23 -32.02
CA ARG A 402 9.18 62.62 -30.71
C ARG A 402 9.93 61.31 -30.66
N ARG A 403 10.70 61.10 -29.58
CA ARG A 403 11.45 59.86 -29.32
C ARG A 403 11.15 59.33 -27.93
N ILE A 404 10.81 58.05 -27.83
CA ILE A 404 10.66 57.35 -26.55
C ILE A 404 11.98 56.67 -26.19
N VAL A 405 12.57 57.01 -25.04
CA VAL A 405 13.87 56.51 -24.60
C VAL A 405 13.72 55.67 -23.31
N PRO A 406 14.07 54.37 -23.32
CA PRO A 406 14.03 53.53 -22.12
C PRO A 406 15.25 53.75 -21.22
N HIS A 407 15.02 53.91 -19.90
CA HIS A 407 16.10 53.97 -18.91
C HIS A 407 16.31 52.62 -18.20
N ARG A 408 17.36 51.88 -18.63
CA ARG A 408 17.66 50.51 -18.18
C ARG A 408 18.52 50.52 -16.91
N ARG A 409 18.17 49.71 -15.89
CA ARG A 409 18.90 49.67 -14.61
C ARG A 409 19.83 48.46 -14.47
N ARG A 410 19.42 47.28 -14.95
CA ARG A 410 20.23 46.05 -14.89
C ARG A 410 19.95 45.15 -16.10
N ILE A 411 21.03 44.62 -16.68
CA ILE A 411 21.00 43.62 -17.75
C ILE A 411 21.41 42.29 -17.11
N PHE A 412 20.55 41.28 -17.20
CA PHE A 412 20.88 39.92 -16.79
C PHE A 412 20.51 38.97 -17.95
N GLY A 413 21.50 38.71 -18.82
CA GLY A 413 21.30 37.90 -20.02
C GLY A 413 20.21 38.47 -20.94
N TRP A 414 19.21 37.63 -21.23
CA TRP A 414 18.05 37.93 -22.11
C TRP A 414 16.98 38.83 -21.47
N LEU A 415 17.17 39.27 -20.22
CA LEU A 415 16.23 40.08 -19.47
C LEU A 415 16.83 41.46 -19.13
N ALA A 416 16.17 42.52 -19.60
CA ALA A 416 16.48 43.89 -19.22
C ALA A 416 15.32 44.47 -18.40
N THR A 417 15.60 44.95 -17.20
CA THR A 417 14.61 45.66 -16.37
C THR A 417 14.67 47.16 -16.66
N VAL A 418 13.56 47.70 -17.20
CA VAL A 418 13.37 49.15 -17.46
C VAL A 418 12.84 49.80 -16.19
N SER A 419 13.50 50.87 -15.74
CA SER A 419 13.10 51.58 -14.52
C SER A 419 12.03 52.63 -14.77
N HIS A 420 12.10 53.32 -15.92
CA HIS A 420 11.13 54.29 -16.39
C HIS A 420 11.37 54.59 -17.89
N TRP A 421 10.39 55.23 -18.53
CA TRP A 421 10.46 55.70 -19.91
C TRP A 421 10.46 57.22 -19.92
N ASP A 422 11.31 57.84 -20.73
CA ASP A 422 11.28 59.27 -20.97
C ASP A 422 10.84 59.53 -22.41
N VAL A 423 10.02 60.56 -22.60
CA VAL A 423 9.66 61.06 -23.94
C VAL A 423 10.45 62.34 -24.19
N GLU A 424 11.29 62.32 -25.21
CA GLU A 424 11.98 63.48 -25.72
C GLU A 424 11.18 64.08 -26.88
N HIS A 425 10.78 65.35 -26.73
CA HIS A 425 10.26 66.16 -27.83
C HIS A 425 11.41 67.01 -28.35
N HIS A 426 11.72 66.85 -29.63
CA HIS A 426 12.74 67.58 -30.35
C HIS A 426 12.03 68.56 -31.29
N GLU A 427 12.29 69.84 -31.11
CA GLU A 427 11.82 70.92 -31.97
C GLU A 427 13.04 71.69 -32.45
N VAL A 428 13.22 71.78 -33.77
CA VAL A 428 14.29 72.57 -34.39
C VAL A 428 13.64 73.64 -35.23
N GLU A 429 13.98 74.89 -34.93
CA GLU A 429 13.54 76.07 -35.67
C GLU A 429 14.73 76.63 -36.45
N ILE A 430 14.54 76.79 -37.76
CA ILE A 430 15.55 77.36 -38.67
C ILE A 430 14.94 78.64 -39.27
N GLU A 431 15.48 79.80 -38.92
CA GLU A 431 15.04 81.08 -39.46
C GLU A 431 15.79 81.37 -40.77
N ILE A 432 15.04 81.61 -41.84
CA ILE A 432 15.55 81.98 -43.16
C ILE A 432 15.12 83.42 -43.45
N ALA A 433 16.08 84.25 -43.80
CA ALA A 433 15.86 85.63 -44.23
C ALA A 433 16.57 85.83 -45.56
N GLU A 434 15.89 86.44 -46.54
CA GLU A 434 16.49 86.74 -47.86
C GLU A 434 17.07 85.48 -48.54
N GLY A 435 16.44 84.32 -48.33
CA GLY A 435 16.83 83.04 -48.94
C GLY A 435 18.00 82.30 -48.27
N ARG A 436 18.53 82.80 -47.15
CA ARG A 436 19.65 82.17 -46.41
C ARG A 436 19.31 81.93 -44.93
N VAL A 437 19.88 80.88 -44.35
CA VAL A 437 19.75 80.58 -42.93
C VAL A 437 20.41 81.66 -42.10
N ARG A 438 19.66 82.23 -41.15
CA ARG A 438 20.13 83.28 -40.25
C ARG A 438 20.39 82.75 -38.85
N ASP A 439 19.51 81.89 -38.36
CA ASP A 439 19.58 81.34 -37.01
C ASP A 439 19.04 79.90 -36.98
N VAL A 440 19.58 79.10 -36.09
CA VAL A 440 19.17 77.71 -35.86
C VAL A 440 19.03 77.48 -34.37
N GLN A 441 17.80 77.24 -33.91
CA GLN A 441 17.50 76.96 -32.52
C GLN A 441 17.04 75.52 -32.37
N THR A 442 17.58 74.82 -31.38
CA THR A 442 17.19 73.44 -31.05
C THR A 442 16.66 73.40 -29.63
N ARG A 443 15.42 72.93 -29.47
CA ARG A 443 14.77 72.76 -28.19
C ARG A 443 14.48 71.28 -27.96
N VAL A 444 15.05 70.74 -26.88
CA VAL A 444 14.78 69.37 -26.44
C VAL A 444 14.04 69.43 -25.11
N ARG A 445 12.79 68.95 -25.08
CA ARG A 445 11.99 68.85 -23.86
C ARG A 445 11.83 67.39 -23.46
N ARG A 446 12.24 67.07 -22.23
CA ARG A 446 12.14 65.72 -21.66
C ARG A 446 11.00 65.65 -20.65
N THR A 447 10.11 64.69 -20.82
CA THR A 447 9.01 64.42 -19.88
C THR A 447 8.98 62.95 -19.51
N ARG A 448 8.91 62.66 -18.20
CA ARG A 448 8.84 61.29 -17.68
C ARG A 448 7.47 60.68 -17.96
N LEU A 449 7.45 59.46 -18.48
CA LEU A 449 6.24 58.68 -18.74
C LEU A 449 6.18 57.49 -17.77
N GLN A 450 5.06 57.32 -17.05
CA GLN A 450 4.87 56.17 -16.15
C GLN A 450 4.53 54.88 -16.89
N ARG A 451 4.05 54.97 -18.14
CA ARG A 451 3.67 53.82 -18.98
C ARG A 451 3.72 54.23 -20.46
N PRO A 452 4.26 53.41 -21.37
CA PRO A 452 4.13 53.68 -22.81
C PRO A 452 2.67 53.54 -23.23
N ASP A 453 2.17 54.46 -24.05
CA ASP A 453 0.90 54.26 -24.75
C ASP A 453 1.07 53.08 -25.70
N THR A 454 0.28 52.03 -25.51
CA THR A 454 0.12 50.94 -26.47
C THR A 454 -0.77 51.47 -27.59
N GLY A 455 -0.15 51.98 -28.65
CA GLY A 455 -0.78 52.13 -29.96
C GLY A 455 -0.90 50.77 -30.63
#